data_AF-A0A974Z6S3-F1
#
_entry.id   AF-A0A974Z6S3-F1
#
_cell.length_a   1.000
_cell.length_b   1.000
_cell.length_c   1.000
_cell.angle_alpha   90.00
_cell.angle_beta   90.00
_cell.angle_gamma   90.00
#
_symmetry.space_group_name_H-M   'P 1'
#
loop_
_entity.id
_entity.type
_entity.pdbx_description
1 polymer ?
#
loop_
_entity_poly.entity_id
_entity_poly.type
_entity_poly.pdbx_seq_one_letter_code
_entity_poly.pdbx_strand_id
1 'polypeptide(L)'
;MTQSIEAPAKEFCIDWTMDGHDGARVSITLSGQVALLDGNRFYKVDGVLYISEGSAYCREVGNPRLSVRRNGVEASGRHWGWETISARKSANRLCTMDGYFVRTGYWAPADRSIQLSIVAEHGITRRKSYSTTATVRLVD
;
A
#
# COMPACT_ATOMS: atom_id res chain seq x y z
N MET A 1 10.27 31.98 9.99
CA MET A 1 9.70 30.62 10.03
C MET A 1 8.65 30.56 8.94
N THR A 2 8.97 29.97 7.79
CA THR A 2 7.98 29.71 6.72
C THR A 2 7.17 28.51 7.17
N GLN A 3 5.92 28.72 7.58
CA GLN A 3 4.97 27.64 7.77
C GLN A 3 4.75 27.02 6.38
N SER A 4 5.30 25.83 6.16
CA SER A 4 4.99 25.01 5.01
C SER A 4 3.49 24.75 5.06
N ILE A 5 2.75 25.33 4.12
CA ILE A 5 1.32 25.05 3.96
C ILE A 5 1.24 23.61 3.44
N GLU A 6 1.05 22.65 4.35
CA GLU A 6 0.74 21.27 3.95
C GLU A 6 -0.63 21.28 3.28
N ALA A 7 -0.71 20.73 2.07
CA ALA A 7 -2.00 20.46 1.46
C ALA A 7 -2.76 19.45 2.35
N PRO A 8 -4.10 19.54 2.46
CA PRO A 8 -4.86 18.61 3.30
C PRO A 8 -4.57 17.17 2.86
N ALA A 9 -4.25 16.32 3.84
CA ALA A 9 -3.98 14.92 3.60
C ALA A 9 -5.26 14.23 3.09
N LYS A 10 -5.09 13.31 2.13
CA LYS A 10 -6.17 12.50 1.55
C LYS A 10 -6.03 11.06 2.01
N GLU A 11 -7.10 10.51 2.55
CA GLU A 11 -7.13 9.16 3.10
C GLU A 11 -7.28 8.10 2.00
N PHE A 12 -6.83 6.88 2.30
CA PHE A 12 -7.09 5.69 1.50
C PHE A 12 -7.34 4.47 2.39
N CYS A 13 -8.12 3.53 1.87
CA CYS A 13 -8.32 2.21 2.45
C CYS A 13 -8.42 1.16 1.34
N ILE A 14 -7.78 0.01 1.53
CA ILE A 14 -7.87 -1.16 0.65
C ILE A 14 -8.08 -2.37 1.53
N ASP A 15 -9.19 -3.05 1.33
CA ASP A 15 -9.44 -4.36 1.92
C ASP A 15 -9.20 -5.45 0.88
N TRP A 16 -8.49 -6.50 1.29
CA TRP A 16 -8.16 -7.62 0.43
C TRP A 16 -8.25 -8.93 1.19
N THR A 17 -9.12 -9.83 0.73
CA THR A 17 -9.21 -11.18 1.26
C THR A 17 -8.37 -12.13 0.41
N MET A 18 -7.54 -12.91 1.09
CA MET A 18 -6.80 -14.02 0.50
C MET A 18 -7.43 -15.34 0.92
N ASP A 19 -7.70 -16.20 -0.05
CA ASP A 19 -8.17 -17.55 0.17
C ASP A 19 -6.98 -18.52 0.16
N GLY A 20 -6.98 -19.43 1.13
CA GLY A 20 -5.99 -20.48 1.32
C GLY A 20 -6.52 -21.86 0.94
N HIS A 21 -5.78 -22.90 1.34
CA HIS A 21 -6.24 -24.27 1.22
C HIS A 21 -7.36 -24.58 2.23
N ASP A 22 -8.19 -25.58 1.92
CA ASP A 22 -9.23 -26.12 2.81
C ASP A 22 -10.21 -25.06 3.38
N GLY A 23 -10.44 -23.98 2.64
CA GLY A 23 -11.37 -22.91 3.04
C GLY A 23 -10.81 -21.90 4.03
N ALA A 24 -9.50 -21.92 4.31
CA ALA A 24 -8.85 -20.90 5.11
C ALA A 24 -8.96 -19.51 4.43
N ARG A 25 -9.24 -18.46 5.20
CA ARG A 25 -9.38 -17.08 4.69
C ARG A 25 -8.75 -16.07 5.64
N VAL A 26 -8.16 -15.03 5.05
CA VAL A 26 -7.49 -13.95 5.78
C VAL A 26 -7.86 -12.63 5.11
N SER A 27 -8.41 -11.69 5.87
CA SER A 27 -8.67 -10.33 5.42
C SER A 27 -7.53 -9.41 5.84
N ILE A 28 -6.99 -8.67 4.88
CA ILE A 28 -5.86 -7.77 5.04
C ILE A 28 -6.35 -6.38 4.68
N THR A 29 -6.05 -5.40 5.52
CA THR A 29 -6.39 -4.00 5.28
C THR A 29 -5.12 -3.17 5.18
N LEU A 30 -5.09 -2.30 4.17
CA LEU A 30 -4.11 -1.24 4.01
C LEU A 30 -4.85 0.09 4.14
N SER A 31 -4.56 0.86 5.17
CA SER A 31 -5.13 2.19 5.37
C SER A 31 -4.06 3.24 5.64
N GLY A 32 -4.39 4.50 5.40
CA GLY A 32 -3.46 5.60 5.64
C GLY A 32 -3.87 6.89 4.94
N GLN A 33 -2.90 7.77 4.79
CA GLN A 33 -3.06 9.09 4.18
C GLN A 33 -1.91 9.44 3.24
N VAL A 34 -2.21 10.28 2.27
CA VAL A 34 -1.26 10.84 1.31
C VAL A 34 -1.39 12.37 1.32
N ALA A 35 -0.26 13.06 1.44
CA ALA A 35 -0.22 14.53 1.43
C ALA A 35 0.85 15.04 0.47
N LEU A 36 0.64 16.25 -0.07
CA LEU A 36 1.67 17.01 -0.76
C LEU A 36 2.37 17.95 0.21
N LEU A 37 3.69 18.04 0.07
CA LEU A 37 4.57 18.81 0.92
C LEU A 37 5.31 19.86 0.10
N ASP A 38 5.78 20.91 0.78
CA ASP A 38 6.76 21.86 0.26
C ASP A 38 6.34 22.47 -1.10
N GLY A 39 5.12 23.02 -1.15
CA GLY A 39 4.57 23.65 -2.34
C GLY A 39 4.33 22.67 -3.49
N ASN A 40 3.90 21.44 -3.19
CA ASN A 40 3.64 20.35 -4.15
C ASN A 40 4.89 19.81 -4.86
N ARG A 41 6.07 19.93 -4.23
CA ARG A 41 7.31 19.35 -4.75
C ARG A 41 7.55 17.90 -4.32
N PHE A 42 6.93 17.50 -3.22
CA PHE A 42 7.06 16.16 -2.67
C PHE A 42 5.69 15.61 -2.25
N TYR A 43 5.59 14.29 -2.20
CA TYR A 43 4.49 13.59 -1.55
C TYR A 43 4.99 12.85 -0.31
N LYS A 44 4.10 12.64 0.65
CA LYS A 44 4.26 11.70 1.77
C LYS A 44 3.09 10.74 1.79
N VAL A 45 3.38 9.44 1.85
CA VAL A 45 2.44 8.37 2.19
C VAL A 45 2.75 7.93 3.61
N ASP A 46 1.73 7.92 4.46
CA ASP A 46 1.78 7.43 5.84
C ASP A 46 0.69 6.38 5.97
N GLY A 47 1.04 5.14 6.31
CA GLY A 47 0.06 4.06 6.29
C GLY A 47 0.41 2.87 7.17
N VAL A 48 -0.60 2.03 7.36
CA VAL A 48 -0.54 0.79 8.11
C VAL A 48 -1.11 -0.35 7.27
N LEU A 49 -0.36 -1.44 7.18
CA LEU A 49 -0.82 -2.71 6.62
C LEU A 49 -1.08 -3.67 7.77
N TYR A 50 -2.30 -4.14 7.92
CA TYR A 50 -2.69 -5.02 9.02
C TYR A 50 -3.66 -6.12 8.61
N ILE A 51 -3.84 -7.10 9.49
CA ILE A 51 -4.83 -8.17 9.31
C ILE A 51 -6.10 -7.73 10.02
N SER A 52 -7.19 -7.59 9.27
CA SER A 52 -8.47 -7.12 9.80
C SER A 52 -9.35 -8.27 10.29
N GLU A 53 -9.31 -9.43 9.62
CA GLU A 53 -10.08 -10.61 10.02
C GLU A 53 -9.38 -11.92 9.63
N GLY A 54 -9.74 -13.01 10.31
CA GLY A 54 -9.27 -14.36 10.04
C GLY A 54 -8.38 -14.92 11.15
N SER A 55 -8.55 -16.20 11.44
CA SER A 55 -7.74 -16.96 12.42
C SER A 55 -6.76 -17.94 11.77
N ALA A 56 -6.73 -17.98 10.43
CA ALA A 56 -5.90 -18.90 9.67
C ALA A 56 -4.41 -18.62 9.91
N TYR A 57 -3.62 -19.68 10.08
CA TYR A 57 -2.17 -19.64 10.13
C TYR A 57 -1.58 -19.30 8.76
N CYS A 58 -0.42 -18.64 8.74
CA CYS A 58 0.28 -18.23 7.51
C CYS A 58 0.44 -19.34 6.49
N ARG A 59 0.70 -20.56 6.99
CA ARG A 59 0.87 -21.76 6.18
C ARG A 59 -0.37 -22.12 5.39
N GLU A 60 -1.56 -21.85 5.92
CA GLU A 60 -2.83 -22.20 5.29
C GLU A 60 -3.12 -21.32 4.06
N VAL A 61 -2.55 -20.11 4.02
CA VAL A 61 -2.59 -19.20 2.87
C VAL A 61 -1.27 -19.16 2.07
N GLY A 62 -0.42 -20.18 2.23
CA GLY A 62 0.80 -20.35 1.42
C GLY A 62 1.99 -19.47 1.82
N ASN A 63 2.07 -19.07 3.10
CA ASN A 63 3.14 -18.28 3.70
C ASN A 63 3.53 -17.01 2.89
N PRO A 64 2.59 -16.10 2.60
CA PRO A 64 2.89 -14.91 1.82
C PRO A 64 3.77 -13.94 2.60
N ARG A 65 4.68 -13.28 1.88
CA ARG A 65 5.33 -12.04 2.33
C ARG A 65 4.54 -10.86 1.79
N LEU A 66 3.98 -10.06 2.70
CA LEU A 66 3.15 -8.93 2.35
C LEU A 66 3.98 -7.65 2.26
N SER A 67 3.66 -6.79 1.30
CA SER A 67 4.23 -5.45 1.17
C SER A 67 3.27 -4.53 0.44
N VAL A 68 3.50 -3.22 0.55
CA VAL A 68 2.74 -2.18 -0.16
C VAL A 68 3.57 -1.70 -1.33
N ARG A 69 2.93 -1.49 -2.47
CA ARG A 69 3.54 -0.82 -3.63
C ARG A 69 2.78 0.44 -4.00
N ARG A 70 3.49 1.39 -4.60
CA ARG A 70 2.94 2.60 -5.19
C ARG A 70 3.22 2.70 -6.67
N ASN A 71 2.41 3.46 -7.37
CA ASN A 71 2.67 3.99 -8.71
C ASN A 71 2.15 5.43 -8.77
N GLY A 72 2.79 6.30 -9.54
CA GLY A 72 2.26 7.63 -9.78
C GLY A 72 1.70 7.74 -11.19
N VAL A 73 0.67 8.57 -11.34
CA VAL A 73 -0.05 8.75 -12.60
C VAL A 73 -0.09 10.22 -12.94
N GLU A 74 0.37 10.52 -14.15
CA GLU A 74 0.37 11.85 -14.74
C GLU A 74 -0.99 12.23 -15.33
N ALA A 75 -1.17 13.53 -15.58
CA ALA A 75 -2.32 14.05 -16.31
C ALA A 75 -2.50 13.43 -17.71
N SER A 76 -1.40 13.02 -18.34
CA SER A 76 -1.40 12.32 -19.63
C SER A 76 -1.92 10.89 -19.55
N GLY A 77 -2.11 10.34 -18.35
CA GLY A 77 -2.35 8.91 -18.10
C GLY A 77 -1.07 8.08 -18.07
N ARG A 78 0.12 8.68 -18.24
CA ARG A 78 1.40 7.95 -18.09
C ARG A 78 1.60 7.53 -16.63
N HIS A 79 2.07 6.30 -16.46
CA HIS A 79 2.43 5.73 -15.16
C HIS A 79 3.95 5.76 -14.95
N TRP A 80 4.42 6.12 -13.75
CA TRP A 80 5.86 6.14 -13.45
C TRP A 80 6.47 4.75 -13.33
N GLY A 81 5.67 3.78 -12.90
CA GLY A 81 6.10 2.42 -12.57
C GLY A 81 5.82 2.05 -11.12
N TRP A 82 5.58 0.75 -10.90
CA TRP A 82 5.28 0.20 -9.60
C TRP A 82 6.55 -0.02 -8.76
N GLU A 83 6.55 0.50 -7.54
CA GLU A 83 7.65 0.34 -6.57
C GLU A 83 7.13 -0.09 -5.20
N THR A 84 7.83 -1.01 -4.54
CA THR A 84 7.54 -1.39 -3.16
C THR A 84 7.97 -0.27 -2.20
N ILE A 85 7.07 0.14 -1.31
CA ILE A 85 7.27 1.25 -0.37
C ILE A 85 7.22 0.87 1.10
N SER A 86 6.89 -0.39 1.42
CA SER A 86 6.96 -0.92 2.78
C SER A 86 7.90 -2.11 2.86
N ALA A 87 8.40 -2.39 4.07
CA ALA A 87 9.16 -3.61 4.32
C ALA A 87 8.29 -4.85 4.08
N ARG A 88 8.89 -5.91 3.51
CA ARG A 88 8.21 -7.20 3.36
C ARG A 88 8.02 -7.84 4.73
N LYS A 89 6.78 -8.13 5.11
CA LYS A 89 6.46 -8.77 6.39
C LYS A 89 6.03 -10.22 6.17
N SER A 90 6.64 -11.14 6.91
CA SER A 90 6.20 -12.53 7.03
C SER A 90 5.15 -12.63 8.12
N ALA A 91 3.98 -13.18 7.80
CA ALA A 91 2.90 -13.24 8.78
C ALA A 91 2.96 -14.50 9.65
N ASN A 92 4.06 -14.74 10.39
CA ASN A 92 4.31 -16.00 11.13
C ASN A 92 3.18 -16.41 12.11
N ARG A 93 2.50 -15.43 12.71
CA ARG A 93 1.19 -15.57 13.36
C ARG A 93 0.30 -14.50 12.76
N LEU A 94 -0.57 -14.87 11.82
CA LEU A 94 -1.51 -13.98 11.12
C LEU A 94 -2.61 -13.41 12.06
N CYS A 95 -2.37 -13.34 13.36
CA CYS A 95 -3.29 -12.79 14.35
C CYS A 95 -2.81 -11.45 14.93
N THR A 96 -1.64 -10.91 14.54
CA THR A 96 -1.13 -9.62 15.05
C THR A 96 -0.19 -8.86 14.09
N MET A 97 -0.27 -9.06 12.77
CA MET A 97 0.64 -8.34 11.87
C MET A 97 0.15 -6.91 11.67
N ASP A 98 0.80 -5.94 12.31
CA ASP A 98 0.68 -4.52 11.99
C ASP A 98 1.98 -4.01 11.38
N GLY A 99 1.87 -3.29 10.26
CA GLY A 99 2.99 -2.76 9.50
C GLY A 99 2.84 -1.31 9.16
N TYR A 100 3.29 -0.44 10.06
CA TYR A 100 3.49 0.97 9.76
C TYR A 100 4.59 1.17 8.74
N PHE A 101 4.36 2.09 7.80
CA PHE A 101 5.36 2.54 6.85
C PHE A 101 5.13 4.01 6.52
N VAL A 102 6.24 4.71 6.29
CA VAL A 102 6.22 6.08 5.78
C VAL A 102 7.11 6.12 4.55
N ARG A 103 6.61 6.74 3.49
CA ARG A 103 7.36 6.96 2.26
C ARG A 103 7.20 8.38 1.77
N THR A 104 8.31 9.03 1.49
CA THR A 104 8.34 10.29 0.74
C THR A 104 8.90 10.06 -0.66
N GLY A 105 8.54 10.95 -1.58
CA GLY A 105 9.09 10.97 -2.93
C GLY A 105 8.84 12.29 -3.62
N TYR A 106 9.52 12.50 -4.75
CA TYR A 106 9.33 13.67 -5.59
C TYR A 106 7.94 13.66 -6.24
N TRP A 107 7.34 14.83 -6.38
CA TRP A 107 6.07 15.06 -7.09
C TRP A 107 6.33 16.02 -8.24
N ALA A 108 6.20 15.53 -9.47
CA ALA A 108 6.37 16.31 -10.68
C ALA A 108 5.12 17.17 -10.96
N PRO A 109 5.25 18.33 -11.63
CA PRO A 109 4.10 19.17 -11.99
C PRO A 109 3.04 18.46 -12.87
N ALA A 110 3.44 17.44 -13.62
CA ALA A 110 2.55 16.65 -14.47
C ALA A 110 1.72 15.62 -13.67
N ASP A 111 2.08 15.36 -12.42
CA ASP A 111 1.51 14.29 -11.61
C ASP A 111 0.13 14.66 -11.07
N ARG A 112 -0.77 13.68 -10.99
CA ARG A 112 -2.16 13.88 -10.57
C ARG A 112 -2.60 12.94 -9.48
N SER A 113 -2.18 11.68 -9.53
CA SER A 113 -2.59 10.69 -8.52
C SER A 113 -1.50 9.72 -8.12
N ILE A 114 -1.63 9.18 -6.92
CA ILE A 114 -0.86 8.03 -6.44
C ILE A 114 -1.79 6.83 -6.40
N GLN A 115 -1.33 5.73 -6.98
CA GLN A 115 -1.94 4.43 -6.90
C GLN A 115 -1.24 3.59 -5.84
N LEU A 116 -2.00 2.90 -5.01
CA LEU A 116 -1.50 2.03 -3.94
C LEU A 116 -2.12 0.64 -4.07
N SER A 117 -1.33 -0.40 -3.81
CA SER A 117 -1.86 -1.76 -3.70
C SER A 117 -1.03 -2.61 -2.74
N ILE A 118 -1.64 -3.66 -2.24
CA ILE A 118 -0.99 -4.72 -1.47
C ILE A 118 -0.39 -5.73 -2.47
N VAL A 119 0.77 -6.28 -2.12
CA VAL A 119 1.45 -7.37 -2.83
C VAL A 119 1.64 -8.51 -1.86
N ALA A 120 1.21 -9.71 -2.23
CA ALA A 120 1.61 -10.95 -1.56
C ALA A 120 2.60 -11.71 -2.45
N GLU A 121 3.78 -11.99 -1.92
CA GLU A 121 4.79 -12.84 -2.57
C GLU A 121 4.83 -14.21 -1.88
N HIS A 122 4.48 -15.26 -2.60
CA HIS A 122 4.37 -16.62 -2.07
C HIS A 122 5.61 -17.45 -2.39
N GLY A 123 6.31 -17.90 -1.34
CA GLY A 123 7.20 -19.06 -1.31
C GLY A 123 8.11 -19.35 -2.52
N ILE A 124 8.50 -20.62 -2.66
CA ILE A 124 9.54 -21.14 -3.59
C ILE A 124 9.35 -20.68 -5.04
N THR A 125 8.10 -20.45 -5.46
CA THR A 125 7.76 -20.03 -6.83
C THR A 125 7.88 -18.52 -7.05
N ARG A 126 8.05 -17.71 -5.99
CA ARG A 126 8.00 -16.23 -6.00
C ARG A 126 6.77 -15.69 -6.71
N ARG A 127 5.66 -16.44 -6.72
CA ARG A 127 4.40 -16.02 -7.35
C ARG A 127 3.88 -14.80 -6.60
N LYS A 128 3.46 -13.79 -7.35
CA LYS A 128 2.90 -12.57 -6.79
C LYS A 128 1.40 -12.50 -7.04
N SER A 129 0.69 -12.11 -5.99
CA SER A 129 -0.72 -11.76 -6.03
C SER A 129 -0.87 -10.30 -5.61
N TYR A 130 -1.88 -9.62 -6.13
CA TYR A 130 -2.09 -8.20 -5.92
C TYR A 130 -3.53 -7.94 -5.50
N SER A 131 -3.72 -7.03 -4.56
CA SER A 131 -5.05 -6.47 -4.28
C SER A 131 -5.54 -5.62 -5.45
N THR A 132 -6.78 -5.14 -5.33
CA THR A 132 -7.23 -3.97 -6.08
C THR A 132 -6.35 -2.75 -5.76
N THR A 133 -6.46 -1.71 -6.59
CA THR A 133 -5.66 -0.49 -6.47
C THR A 133 -6.53 0.65 -5.95
N ALA A 134 -6.11 1.30 -4.86
CA ALA A 134 -6.65 2.60 -4.49
C ALA A 134 -5.94 3.69 -5.29
N THR A 135 -6.70 4.61 -5.88
CA THR A 135 -6.16 5.77 -6.58
C THR A 135 -6.49 7.03 -5.79
N VAL A 136 -5.46 7.70 -5.27
CA VAL A 136 -5.58 8.93 -4.51
C VAL A 136 -5.19 10.09 -5.42
N ARG A 137 -6.20 10.83 -5.92
CA ARG A 137 -5.98 12.04 -6.70
C ARG A 137 -5.57 13.18 -5.77
N LEU A 138 -4.36 13.71 -5.92
CA LEU A 138 -3.82 14.77 -5.06
C LEU A 138 -4.08 16.15 -5.64
N VAL A 139 -4.09 16.27 -6.97
CA VAL A 139 -4.36 17.51 -7.71
C VAL A 139 -5.48 17.28 -8.70
N ASP A 140 -6.42 18.21 -8.79
CA ASP A 140 -7.50 18.21 -9.78
C ASP A 140 -7.03 18.70 -11.14
#